data_AF-A0A9P6KBR6-F1
#
_entry.id   AF-A0A9P6KBR6-F1
#
_cell.length_a   1.000
_cell.length_b   1.000
_cell.length_c   1.000
_cell.angle_alpha   90.00
_cell.angle_beta   90.00
_cell.angle_gamma   90.00
#
_symmetry.space_group_name_H-M   'P 1'
#
loop_
_entity.id
_entity.type
_entity.pdbx_description
1 polymer ?
#
loop_
_entity_poly.entity_id
_entity_poly.type
_entity_poly.pdbx_seq_one_letter_code
_entity_poly.pdbx_strand_id
1 'polypeptide(L)'
;MPINFVLLVSRQGKTRLAKWFTTMSPKEKSKIIKDVTQIVLGRKTRMCNFLEYKDTKVIYRRYASLYFITGVGPQDNELLTLEIIHRYVEVLDRYFGNVCELDLIFNFQRAYFILDELLIAGEMQESSKVCGLQAVHEQDAIETEEANEEKR
;
A
#
# COMPACT_ATOMS: atom_id res chain seq x y z
N MET A 1 16.81 -3.80 5.71
CA MET A 1 15.86 -4.88 5.36
C MET A 1 14.66 -4.16 4.79
N PRO A 2 14.15 -4.58 3.64
CA PRO A 2 13.19 -3.79 2.90
C PRO A 2 11.89 -3.55 3.70
N ILE A 3 10.97 -2.78 3.14
CA ILE A 3 9.63 -2.57 3.70
C ILE A 3 9.05 -3.89 4.21
N ASN A 4 8.69 -3.95 5.51
CA ASN A 4 8.16 -5.14 6.16
C ASN A 4 6.69 -5.38 5.78
N PHE A 5 5.91 -4.30 5.74
CA PHE A 5 4.49 -4.34 5.42
C PHE A 5 3.97 -3.00 4.91
N VAL A 6 2.87 -3.05 4.16
CA VAL A 6 2.08 -1.89 3.72
C VAL A 6 0.64 -2.12 4.14
N LEU A 7 0.05 -1.13 4.83
CA LEU A 7 -1.32 -1.13 5.29
C LEU A 7 -2.04 0.10 4.77
N LEU A 8 -3.26 -0.09 4.25
CA LEU A 8 -4.21 0.98 4.00
C LEU A 8 -5.35 0.85 5.00
N VAL A 9 -5.59 1.91 5.76
CA VAL A 9 -6.59 1.91 6.83
C VAL A 9 -7.49 3.14 6.68
N SER A 10 -8.80 2.94 6.80
CA SER A 10 -9.74 4.05 6.80
C SER A 10 -9.70 4.85 8.09
N ARG A 11 -10.26 6.05 8.07
CA ARG A 11 -10.47 6.86 9.29
C ARG A 11 -11.26 6.13 10.38
N GLN A 12 -12.07 5.13 10.04
CA GLN A 12 -12.82 4.31 10.99
C GLN A 12 -12.00 3.13 11.56
N GLY A 13 -10.73 2.98 11.15
CA GLY A 13 -9.88 1.86 11.56
C GLY A 13 -10.14 0.57 10.78
N LYS A 14 -10.86 0.62 9.65
CA LYS A 14 -11.08 -0.54 8.80
C LYS A 14 -9.91 -0.71 7.83
N THR A 15 -9.27 -1.87 7.84
CA THR A 15 -8.20 -2.21 6.90
C THR A 15 -8.79 -2.42 5.50
N ARG A 16 -8.22 -1.76 4.50
CA ARG A 16 -8.57 -1.88 3.07
C ARG A 16 -7.58 -2.73 2.30
N LEU A 17 -6.30 -2.63 2.66
CA LEU A 17 -5.22 -3.42 2.06
C LEU A 17 -4.21 -3.74 3.16
N ALA A 18 -3.66 -4.95 3.15
CA ALA A 18 -2.58 -5.36 4.04
C ALA A 18 -1.63 -6.31 3.31
N LYS A 19 -0.51 -5.76 2.80
CA LYS A 19 0.57 -6.54 2.18
C LYS A 19 1.68 -6.75 3.19
N TRP A 20 2.16 -7.98 3.30
CA TRP A 20 3.25 -8.39 4.19
C TRP A 20 4.38 -8.95 3.33
N PHE A 21 5.58 -8.38 3.47
CA PHE A 21 6.78 -8.85 2.76
C PHE A 21 7.64 -9.74 3.65
N THR A 22 7.46 -9.67 4.97
CA THR A 22 8.09 -10.58 5.93
C THR A 22 7.14 -11.68 6.39
N THR A 23 7.70 -12.87 6.61
CA THR A 23 6.96 -14.02 7.14
C THR A 23 6.72 -13.82 8.63
N MET A 24 5.44 -13.80 9.01
CA MET A 24 5.00 -13.58 10.39
C MET A 24 3.77 -14.43 10.70
N SER A 25 3.55 -14.74 11.97
CA SER A 25 2.35 -15.47 12.37
C SER A 25 1.09 -14.62 12.21
N PRO A 26 -0.09 -15.21 11.93
CA PRO A 26 -1.34 -14.45 11.81
C PRO A 26 -1.70 -13.65 13.08
N LYS A 27 -1.30 -14.17 14.24
CA LYS A 27 -1.48 -13.51 15.56
C LYS A 27 -0.66 -12.23 15.65
N GLU A 28 0.59 -12.26 15.21
CA GLU A 28 1.46 -11.08 15.17
C GLU A 28 0.96 -10.05 14.15
N LYS A 29 0.58 -10.48 12.94
CA LYS A 29 0.00 -9.61 11.91
C LYS A 29 -1.22 -8.85 12.44
N SER A 30 -2.15 -9.57 13.08
CA SER A 30 -3.35 -8.98 13.68
C SER A 30 -3.01 -8.00 14.81
N LYS A 31 -2.00 -8.31 15.63
CA LYS A 31 -1.53 -7.42 16.70
C LYS A 31 -0.92 -6.14 16.14
N ILE A 32 -0.06 -6.25 15.13
CA ILE A 32 0.58 -5.09 14.49
C ILE A 32 -0.47 -4.18 13.84
N ILE A 33 -1.42 -4.75 13.08
CA ILE A 33 -2.50 -3.96 12.47
C ILE A 33 -3.25 -3.17 13.54
N LYS A 34 -3.63 -3.82 14.64
CA LYS A 34 -4.37 -3.16 15.73
C LYS A 34 -3.55 -2.06 16.40
N ASP A 35 -2.33 -2.36 16.82
CA ASP A 35 -1.46 -1.42 17.54
C ASP A 35 -1.13 -0.21 16.67
N VAL A 36 -0.65 -0.44 15.44
CA VAL A 36 -0.24 0.62 14.52
C VAL A 36 -1.42 1.49 14.10
N THR A 37 -2.58 0.88 13.83
CA THR A 37 -3.80 1.63 13.49
C THR A 37 -4.22 2.56 14.63
N GLN A 38 -4.22 2.08 15.87
CA GLN A 38 -4.57 2.90 17.03
C GLN A 38 -3.60 4.07 17.22
N ILE A 39 -2.30 3.82 17.08
CA ILE A 39 -1.27 4.87 17.19
C ILE A 39 -1.46 5.92 16.11
N VAL A 40 -1.60 5.52 14.84
CA VAL A 40 -1.71 6.45 13.71
C VAL A 40 -3.01 7.29 13.78
N LEU A 41 -4.14 6.66 14.08
CA LEU A 41 -5.43 7.37 14.17
C LEU A 41 -5.53 8.32 15.37
N GLY A 42 -4.77 8.06 16.44
CA GLY A 42 -4.69 8.94 17.61
C GLY A 42 -3.90 10.24 17.40
N ARG A 43 -3.21 10.40 16.26
CA ARG A 43 -2.30 11.53 16.02
C ARG A 43 -2.99 12.74 15.40
N LYS A 44 -2.47 13.92 15.76
CA LYS A 44 -2.89 15.20 15.18
C LYS A 44 -2.22 15.44 13.83
N THR A 45 -2.86 16.22 12.96
CA THR A 45 -2.41 16.45 11.56
C THR A 45 -1.06 17.13 11.40
N ARG A 46 -0.59 17.88 12.41
CA ARG A 46 0.72 18.57 12.38
C ARG A 46 1.87 17.76 12.99
N MET A 47 1.61 16.52 13.41
CA MET A 47 2.65 15.67 13.98
C MET A 47 3.51 15.05 12.87
N CYS A 48 4.71 14.58 13.24
CA CYS A 48 5.62 13.90 12.33
C CYS A 48 4.97 12.63 11.74
N ASN A 49 5.25 12.38 10.47
CA ASN A 49 4.83 11.20 9.70
C ASN A 49 5.63 9.93 10.05
N PHE A 50 6.66 10.06 10.88
CA PHE A 50 7.55 8.98 11.29
C PHE A 50 7.30 8.62 12.75
N LEU A 51 7.28 7.33 13.03
CA LEU A 51 7.01 6.75 14.33
C LEU A 51 8.02 5.64 14.60
N GLU A 52 8.45 5.54 15.86
CA GLU A 52 9.14 4.35 16.33
C GLU A 52 8.11 3.35 16.84
N TYR A 53 8.21 2.11 16.40
CA TYR A 53 7.35 1.02 16.84
C TYR A 53 8.21 -0.22 17.08
N LYS A 54 8.55 -0.47 18.35
CA LYS A 54 9.51 -1.53 18.74
C LYS A 54 10.84 -1.32 18.00
N ASP A 55 11.41 -2.37 17.43
CA ASP A 55 12.67 -2.35 16.67
C ASP A 55 12.48 -1.92 15.20
N THR A 56 11.31 -1.38 14.83
CA THR A 56 11.00 -0.92 13.47
C THR A 56 10.51 0.52 13.48
N LYS A 57 10.52 1.14 12.30
CA LYS A 57 9.96 2.47 12.07
C LYS A 57 8.66 2.33 11.29
N VAL A 58 7.68 3.14 11.63
CA VAL A 58 6.41 3.24 10.90
C VAL A 58 6.32 4.61 10.25
N ILE A 59 6.16 4.61 8.94
CA ILE A 59 5.97 5.81 8.13
C ILE A 59 4.51 5.82 7.68
N TYR A 60 3.83 6.93 7.87
CA TYR A 60 2.44 7.06 7.42
C TYR A 60 2.17 8.39 6.73
N ARG A 61 1.19 8.38 5.83
CA ARG A 61 0.65 9.59 5.22
C ARG A 61 -0.86 9.46 5.04
N ARG A 62 -1.57 10.54 5.32
CA ARG A 62 -3.02 10.61 5.16
C ARG A 62 -3.37 11.21 3.79
N TYR A 63 -4.23 10.52 3.04
CA TYR A 63 -4.86 11.02 1.82
C TYR A 63 -6.38 10.92 1.98
N ALA A 64 -7.07 12.06 1.99
CA ALA A 64 -8.50 12.15 2.26
C ALA A 64 -8.95 11.40 3.53
N SER A 65 -9.70 10.30 3.39
CA SER A 65 -10.19 9.43 4.47
C SER A 65 -9.28 8.23 4.76
N LEU A 66 -8.23 8.01 3.96
CA LEU A 66 -7.34 6.86 4.04
C LEU A 66 -5.99 7.24 4.66
N TYR A 67 -5.46 6.30 5.43
CA TYR A 67 -4.12 6.32 5.99
C TYR A 67 -3.31 5.21 5.32
N PHE A 68 -2.24 5.62 4.64
CA PHE A 68 -1.25 4.73 4.05
C PHE A 68 -0.11 4.61 5.04
N ILE A 69 0.20 3.38 5.45
CA ILE A 69 1.10 3.10 6.56
C ILE A 69 2.08 2.01 6.11
N THR A 70 3.36 2.26 6.29
CA THR A 70 4.43 1.36 5.89
C THR A 70 5.35 1.11 7.09
N GLY A 71 5.66 -0.15 7.37
CA GLY A 71 6.65 -0.53 8.36
C GLY A 71 8.00 -0.80 7.71
N VAL A 72 9.07 -0.18 8.18
CA VAL A 72 10.44 -0.33 7.64
C VAL A 72 11.44 -0.64 8.74
N GLY A 73 12.64 -1.09 8.37
CA GLY A 73 13.73 -1.32 9.31
C GLY A 73 14.27 -0.01 9.91
N PRO A 74 15.06 -0.09 10.99
CA PRO A 74 15.58 1.07 11.69
C PRO A 74 16.63 1.87 10.88
N GLN A 75 17.24 1.26 9.86
CA GLN A 75 18.30 1.87 9.04
C GLN A 75 17.79 2.43 7.70
N ASP A 76 16.50 2.24 7.39
CA ASP A 76 15.95 2.64 6.10
C ASP A 76 15.59 4.13 6.08
N ASN A 77 15.61 4.72 4.88
CA ASN A 77 15.34 6.14 4.68
C ASN A 77 13.83 6.41 4.74
N GLU A 78 13.41 7.20 5.72
CA GLU A 78 12.01 7.50 5.97
C GLU A 78 11.40 8.41 4.90
N LEU A 79 12.18 9.36 4.37
CA LEU A 79 11.74 10.27 3.31
C LEU A 79 11.52 9.51 2.00
N LEU A 80 12.43 8.59 1.67
CA LEU A 80 12.26 7.73 0.50
C LEU A 80 11.02 6.86 0.62
N THR A 81 10.78 6.28 1.80
CA THR A 81 9.55 5.49 2.06
C THR A 81 8.29 6.35 1.93
N LEU A 82 8.33 7.61 2.38
CA LEU A 82 7.21 8.54 2.23
C LEU A 82 6.93 8.87 0.76
N GLU A 83 7.97 8.97 -0.07
CA GLU A 83 7.86 9.12 -1.52
C GLU A 83 7.33 7.85 -2.20
N ILE A 84 7.70 6.65 -1.75
CA ILE A 84 7.12 5.39 -2.23
C ILE A 84 5.61 5.37 -1.98
N ILE A 85 5.16 5.78 -0.77
CA ILE A 85 3.73 5.91 -0.47
C ILE A 85 3.06 6.90 -1.42
N HIS A 86 3.68 8.06 -1.65
CA HIS A 86 3.13 9.07 -2.56
C HIS A 86 3.03 8.54 -3.99
N ARG A 87 4.08 7.85 -4.46
CA ARG A 87 4.13 7.23 -5.77
C ARG A 87 3.00 6.24 -5.96
N TYR A 88 2.76 5.37 -4.98
CA TYR A 88 1.66 4.41 -5.04
C TYR A 88 0.31 5.10 -5.21
N VAL A 89 0.05 6.16 -4.45
CA VAL A 89 -1.20 6.94 -4.55
C VAL A 89 -1.35 7.59 -5.92
N GLU A 90 -0.27 8.13 -6.49
CA GLU A 90 -0.33 8.72 -7.84
C GLU A 90 -0.61 7.70 -8.94
N VAL A 91 -0.07 6.48 -8.83
CA VAL A 91 -0.36 5.41 -9.79
C VAL A 91 -1.81 4.95 -9.66
N LEU A 92 -2.31 4.78 -8.43
CA LEU A 92 -3.73 4.49 -8.16
C LEU A 92 -4.65 5.58 -8.75
N ASP A 93 -4.32 6.86 -8.55
CA ASP A 93 -5.12 7.97 -9.05
C ASP A 93 -5.17 8.03 -10.58
N ARG A 94 -4.05 7.74 -11.25
CA ARG A 94 -3.98 7.63 -12.71
C ARG A 94 -4.76 6.44 -13.25
N TYR A 95 -4.73 5.30 -12.57
CA TYR A 95 -5.43 4.09 -12.99
C TYR A 95 -6.95 4.23 -12.83
N PHE A 96 -7.43 4.69 -11.68
CA PHE A 96 -8.87 4.80 -11.40
C PHE A 96 -9.51 6.09 -11.92
N GLY A 97 -8.72 7.14 -12.17
CA GLY A 97 -9.21 8.44 -12.63
C GLY A 97 -9.99 9.19 -11.54
N ASN A 98 -9.26 9.80 -10.60
CA ASN A 98 -9.77 10.36 -9.33
C ASN A 98 -10.12 9.26 -8.31
N VAL A 99 -9.09 8.58 -7.81
CA VAL A 99 -9.27 7.43 -6.92
C VAL A 99 -9.99 7.81 -5.62
N CYS A 100 -10.99 7.03 -5.24
CA CYS A 100 -11.66 7.15 -3.95
C CYS A 100 -11.55 5.86 -3.12
N GLU A 101 -11.88 5.95 -1.82
CA GLU A 101 -11.85 4.79 -0.93
C GLU A 101 -12.77 3.65 -1.39
N LEU A 102 -13.91 3.97 -2.03
CA LEU A 102 -14.82 2.95 -2.55
C LEU A 102 -14.20 2.16 -3.70
N ASP A 103 -13.44 2.81 -4.59
CA ASP A 103 -12.78 2.13 -5.71
C ASP A 103 -11.81 1.05 -5.20
N LEU A 104 -11.06 1.36 -4.13
CA LEU A 104 -10.16 0.40 -3.49
C LEU A 104 -10.89 -0.71 -2.74
N ILE A 105 -12.14 -0.48 -2.29
CA ILE A 105 -12.95 -1.52 -1.65
C ILE A 105 -13.53 -2.48 -2.69
N PHE A 106 -14.06 -1.95 -3.79
CA PHE A 106 -14.66 -2.77 -4.85
C PHE A 106 -13.60 -3.46 -5.71
N ASN A 107 -12.48 -2.80 -5.99
CA ASN A 107 -11.40 -3.29 -6.85
C ASN A 107 -10.11 -3.53 -6.06
N PHE A 108 -10.22 -4.19 -4.89
CA PHE A 108 -9.05 -4.41 -4.03
C PHE A 108 -7.95 -5.23 -4.73
N GLN A 109 -8.32 -6.17 -5.61
CA GLN A 109 -7.37 -6.99 -6.38
C GLN A 109 -6.47 -6.12 -7.25
N ARG A 110 -7.04 -5.18 -8.01
CA ARG A 110 -6.29 -4.22 -8.83
C ARG A 110 -5.33 -3.39 -7.98
N ALA A 111 -5.76 -2.98 -6.78
CA ALA A 111 -4.88 -2.25 -5.86
C ALA A 111 -3.68 -3.09 -5.40
N TYR A 112 -3.84 -4.41 -5.20
CA TYR A 112 -2.72 -5.32 -4.92
C TYR A 112 -1.81 -5.49 -6.13
N PHE A 113 -2.35 -5.65 -7.35
CA PHE A 113 -1.53 -5.78 -8.55
C PHE A 113 -0.69 -4.53 -8.82
N ILE A 114 -1.30 -3.34 -8.70
CA ILE A 114 -0.56 -2.07 -8.81
C ILE A 114 0.53 -1.96 -7.74
N LEU A 115 0.26 -2.45 -6.51
CA LEU A 115 1.25 -2.45 -5.45
C LEU A 115 2.41 -3.41 -5.75
N ASP A 116 2.11 -4.56 -6.35
CA ASP A 116 3.10 -5.59 -6.68
C ASP A 116 3.99 -5.18 -7.86
N GLU A 117 3.47 -4.42 -8.83
CA GLU A 117 4.30 -3.78 -9.88
C GLU A 117 5.25 -2.70 -9.31
N LEU A 118 4.83 -2.03 -8.24
CA LEU A 118 5.65 -1.00 -7.59
C LEU A 118 6.70 -1.62 -6.63
N LEU A 119 6.29 -2.61 -5.85
CA LEU A 119 7.07 -3.20 -4.76
C LEU A 119 7.11 -4.72 -4.85
N ILE A 120 8.31 -5.28 -4.86
CA ILE A 120 8.52 -6.73 -4.79
C ILE A 120 9.53 -7.06 -3.71
N ALA A 121 9.23 -8.11 -2.93
CA ALA A 121 10.04 -8.52 -1.77
C ALA A 121 10.34 -7.37 -0.77
N GLY A 122 9.49 -6.35 -0.74
CA GLY A 122 9.61 -5.16 0.10
C GLY A 122 10.55 -4.07 -0.42
N GLU A 123 11.15 -4.25 -1.61
CA GLU A 123 11.98 -3.26 -2.29
C GLU A 123 11.24 -2.62 -3.46
N MET A 124 11.70 -1.44 -3.88
CA MET A 124 11.17 -0.76 -5.06
C MET A 124 11.61 -1.49 -6.34
N GLN A 125 10.63 -1.96 -7.12
CA GLN A 125 10.84 -2.60 -8.42
C GLN A 125 10.80 -1.56 -9.54
N GLU A 126 9.67 -0.86 -9.66
CA GLU A 126 9.44 0.10 -10.74
C GLU A 126 9.43 1.53 -10.20
N SER A 127 10.29 2.37 -10.79
CA SER A 127 10.44 3.77 -10.39
C SER A 127 9.77 4.74 -11.37
N SER A 128 9.26 4.26 -12.50
CA SER A 128 8.53 5.04 -13.51
C SER A 128 7.02 4.90 -13.35
N LYS A 129 6.30 6.03 -13.32
CA LYS A 129 4.81 6.04 -13.27
C LYS A 129 4.19 5.49 -14.55
N VAL A 130 4.89 5.61 -15.68
CA VAL A 130 4.36 5.25 -17.00
C VAL A 130 4.51 3.74 -17.21
N CYS A 131 5.69 3.21 -16.92
CA CYS A 131 5.99 1.78 -17.08
C CYS A 131 5.07 0.92 -16.20
N GLY A 132 4.94 1.27 -14.91
CA GLY A 132 4.08 0.53 -13.99
C GLY A 132 2.60 0.53 -14.38
N LEU A 133 2.08 1.67 -14.89
CA LEU A 133 0.69 1.72 -15.36
C LEU A 133 0.48 0.89 -16.63
N GLN A 134 1.45 0.92 -17.55
CA GLN A 134 1.38 0.17 -18.79
C GLN A 134 1.35 -1.34 -18.53
N ALA A 135 2.21 -1.84 -17.63
CA ALA A 135 2.22 -3.25 -17.25
C ALA A 135 0.86 -3.71 -16.67
N VAL A 136 0.22 -2.88 -15.83
CA VAL A 136 -1.11 -3.19 -15.28
C VAL A 136 -2.18 -3.22 -16.39
N HIS A 137 -2.15 -2.30 -17.35
CA HIS A 137 -3.09 -2.33 -18.47
C HIS A 137 -2.89 -3.55 -19.38
N GLU A 138 -1.65 -3.98 -19.60
CA GLU A 138 -1.34 -5.19 -20.37
C GLU A 138 -1.87 -6.44 -19.64
N GLN A 139 -1.73 -6.51 -18.31
CA GLN A 139 -2.31 -7.58 -17.49
C GLN A 139 -3.84 -7.62 -17.57
N ASP A 140 -4.50 -6.46 -17.47
CA ASP A 140 -5.96 -6.34 -17.59
C ASP A 140 -6.47 -6.80 -18.97
N ALA A 141 -5.71 -6.51 -20.04
CA ALA A 141 -6.03 -6.93 -21.39
C ALA A 141 -5.96 -8.46 -21.53
N ILE A 142 -4.89 -9.09 -21.05
CA ILE A 142 -4.71 -10.54 -21.08
C ILE A 142 -5.84 -11.24 -20.31
N GLU A 143 -6.16 -10.76 -19.09
CA GLU A 143 -7.24 -11.34 -18.29
C GLU A 143 -8.59 -11.26 -19.02
N THR A 144 -8.85 -10.16 -19.74
CA THR A 144 -10.07 -9.99 -20.52
C THR A 144 -10.12 -10.93 -21.73
N GLU A 145 -8.99 -11.17 -22.37
CA GLU A 145 -8.87 -12.12 -23.49
C GLU A 145 -9.14 -13.56 -23.01
N GLU A 146 -8.50 -14.00 -21.93
CA GLU A 146 -8.70 -15.34 -21.35
C GLU A 146 -10.17 -15.56 -20.94
N ALA A 147 -10.79 -14.58 -20.28
CA ALA A 147 -12.20 -14.66 -19.87
C ALA A 147 -13.18 -14.72 -21.05
N ASN A 148 -12.78 -14.25 -22.24
CA ASN A 148 -13.57 -14.36 -23.46
C ASN A 148 -13.37 -15.70 -24.17
N GLU A 149 -12.18 -16.31 -24.05
CA GLU A 149 -11.90 -17.64 -24.58
C GLU A 149 -12.64 -18.74 -23.80
N GLU A 150 -12.72 -18.64 -22.48
CA GLU A 150 -13.47 -19.62 -21.65
C GLU A 150 -14.99 -19.61 -21.89
N LYS A 151 -15.53 -18.55 -22.49
CA LYS A 151 -16.96 -18.41 -22.82
C LYS A 151 -17.31 -18.93 -24.21
N ARG A 152 -16.32 -19.30 -25.03
CA ARG A 152 -16.51 -19.87 -26.37
C ARG A 152 -16.57 -21.39 -26.32
#